data_AF-A0A959IVH3-F1
#
_entry.id   AF-A0A959IVH3-F1
#
_cell.length_a   1.000
_cell.length_b   1.000
_cell.length_c   1.000
_cell.angle_alpha   90.00
_cell.angle_beta   90.00
_cell.angle_gamma   90.00
#
_symmetry.space_group_name_H-M   'P 1'
#
loop_
_entity.id
_entity.type
_entity.pdbx_description
1 polymer ?
#
loop_
_entity_poly.entity_id
_entity_poly.type
_entity_poly.pdbx_seq_one_letter_code
_entity_poly.pdbx_strand_id
1 'polypeptide(L)'
;MLTRPTFKRIGWLVTGSVLLLSVTSTDRPSTSNQTVYICTGPQSKRYHYDADCRGLTNCSKTVQAVSLSDARKMGRTLCGYED
;
A
#
# COMPACT_ATOMS: atom_id res chain seq x y z
N MET A 1 -21.39 14.85 -1.97
CA MET A 1 -21.55 13.38 -2.04
C MET A 1 -20.65 12.75 -0.99
N LEU A 2 -21.18 12.60 0.23
CA LEU A 2 -20.52 11.95 1.36
C LEU A 2 -21.27 10.63 1.61
N THR A 3 -20.78 9.52 1.06
CA THR A 3 -21.31 8.17 1.30
C THR A 3 -20.50 7.54 2.43
N ARG A 4 -20.91 7.75 3.67
CA ARG A 4 -21.82 6.92 4.48
C ARG A 4 -21.06 5.99 5.43
N PRO A 5 -21.59 5.78 6.63
CA PRO A 5 -20.85 5.38 7.82
C PRO A 5 -21.05 3.89 8.14
N THR A 6 -20.03 3.24 8.69
CA THR A 6 -20.14 1.88 9.25
C THR A 6 -20.13 1.94 10.78
N PHE A 7 -21.35 2.01 11.32
CA PHE A 7 -21.88 1.09 12.34
C PHE A 7 -20.87 0.54 13.37
N LYS A 8 -20.77 1.16 14.56
CA LYS A 8 -21.51 0.79 15.80
C LYS A 8 -20.98 -0.46 16.51
N ARG A 9 -20.25 -0.26 17.61
CA ARG A 9 -20.27 -1.11 18.82
C ARG A 9 -20.03 -0.17 20.02
N ILE A 10 -21.10 0.22 20.71
CA ILE A 10 -21.51 -0.36 22.00
C ILE A 10 -20.32 -0.40 22.98
N GLY A 11 -20.38 0.46 23.99
CA GLY A 11 -19.41 0.56 25.07
C GLY A 11 -19.99 1.54 26.06
N TRP A 12 -20.82 1.01 26.95
CA TRP A 12 -21.63 1.75 27.90
C TRP A 12 -20.79 2.67 28.78
N LEU A 13 -21.39 3.78 29.22
CA LEU A 13 -20.93 4.61 30.33
C LEU A 13 -20.59 3.71 31.52
N VAL A 14 -19.33 3.35 31.66
CA VAL A 14 -18.82 2.65 32.84
C VAL A 14 -18.82 3.67 33.96
N THR A 15 -19.81 3.51 34.83
CA THR A 15 -19.88 4.14 36.15
C THR A 15 -18.66 3.77 36.98
N GLY A 16 -18.06 4.78 37.62
CA GLY A 16 -17.23 4.58 38.80
C GLY A 16 -15.73 4.50 38.52
N SER A 17 -15.02 5.46 39.12
CA SER A 17 -13.58 5.57 39.29
C SER A 17 -12.81 4.24 39.28
N VAL A 18 -12.15 3.91 38.16
CA VAL A 18 -10.98 3.01 38.14
C VAL A 18 -10.00 3.51 37.09
N LEU A 19 -8.82 3.93 37.58
CA LEU A 19 -7.49 3.87 36.96
C LEU A 19 -7.42 3.97 35.42
N LEU A 20 -7.20 5.17 34.87
CA LEU A 20 -6.99 5.34 33.42
C LEU A 20 -5.54 5.70 33.11
N LEU A 21 -4.67 4.68 33.06
CA LEU A 21 -3.49 4.71 32.20
C LEU A 21 -4.03 4.94 30.79
N SER A 22 -3.84 6.15 30.26
CA SER A 22 -4.30 6.51 28.92
C SER A 22 -3.43 5.76 27.92
N VAL A 23 -3.81 4.52 27.59
CA VAL A 23 -3.27 3.81 26.44
C VAL A 23 -3.85 4.51 25.22
N THR A 24 -3.15 5.55 24.77
CA THR A 24 -3.43 6.16 23.48
C THR A 24 -3.06 5.14 22.41
N SER A 25 -4.06 4.41 21.93
CA SER A 25 -3.94 3.58 20.74
C SER A 25 -3.53 4.48 19.58
N THR A 26 -2.23 4.56 19.32
CA THR A 26 -1.70 5.15 18.09
C THR A 26 -2.16 4.27 16.94
N ASP A 27 -3.28 4.63 16.33
CA ASP A 27 -3.64 4.14 15.00
C ASP A 27 -2.51 4.55 14.07
N ARG A 28 -1.68 3.58 13.70
CA ARG A 28 -0.53 3.78 12.83
C ARG A 28 -1.03 3.45 11.43
N PRO A 29 -1.43 4.42 10.58
CA PRO A 29 -1.73 4.13 9.18
C PRO A 29 -0.41 3.74 8.52
N SER A 30 -0.08 2.46 8.62
CA SER A 30 1.11 1.87 8.03
C SER A 30 0.75 1.35 6.64
N THR A 31 0.01 2.16 5.88
CA THR A 31 -0.02 2.02 4.43
C THR A 31 1.29 2.63 3.93
N SER A 32 2.36 1.83 4.00
CA SER A 32 3.56 2.04 3.18
C SER A 32 3.11 1.92 1.73
N ASN A 33 2.52 3.00 1.23
CA ASN A 33 2.02 3.13 -0.13
C ASN A 33 3.20 3.54 -1.01
N GLN A 34 4.28 2.75 -0.92
CA GLN A 34 5.43 2.92 -1.78
C GLN A 34 4.95 2.80 -3.21
N THR A 35 5.15 3.87 -3.97
CA THR A 35 4.85 3.86 -5.39
C THR A 35 5.99 3.14 -6.10
N VAL A 36 5.64 2.22 -6.99
CA VAL A 36 6.57 1.44 -7.80
C VAL A 36 6.16 1.52 -9.26
N TYR A 37 7.12 1.33 -10.15
CA TYR A 37 6.93 1.38 -11.58
C TYR A 37 6.77 -0.03 -12.14
N ILE A 38 5.78 -0.19 -13.02
CA ILE A 38 5.55 -1.44 -13.74
C ILE A 38 5.47 -1.17 -15.24
N CYS A 39 6.06 -2.05 -16.04
CA CYS A 39 5.75 -2.09 -17.47
C CYS A 39 4.39 -2.79 -17.67
N THR A 40 3.52 -2.20 -18.49
CA THR A 40 2.18 -2.73 -18.81
C THR A 40 2.17 -3.83 -19.86
N GLY A 41 3.35 -4.20 -20.39
CA GLY A 41 3.48 -5.29 -21.35
C GLY A 41 3.03 -6.65 -20.76
N PRO A 42 2.46 -7.55 -21.59
CA PRO A 42 1.97 -8.86 -21.14
C PRO A 42 3.09 -9.77 -20.59
N GLN A 43 4.33 -9.53 -21.01
CA GLN A 43 5.51 -10.28 -20.55
C GLN A 43 6.14 -9.69 -19.27
N SER A 44 5.68 -8.53 -18.81
CA SER A 44 6.21 -7.89 -17.61
C SER A 44 5.73 -8.65 -16.37
N LYS A 45 6.65 -9.27 -15.65
CA LYS A 45 6.38 -9.98 -14.38
C LYS A 45 6.97 -9.26 -13.18
N ARG A 46 7.64 -8.12 -13.39
CA ARG A 46 8.42 -7.43 -12.38
C ARG A 46 7.92 -6.01 -12.13
N TYR A 47 8.16 -5.50 -10.92
CA TYR A 47 8.02 -4.11 -10.54
C TYR A 47 9.38 -3.54 -10.16
N HIS A 48 9.49 -2.22 -10.24
CA HIS A 48 10.74 -1.46 -10.15
C HIS A 48 10.54 -0.30 -9.18
N TYR A 49 11.52 -0.02 -8.32
CA TYR A 49 11.49 1.17 -7.47
C TYR A 49 11.93 2.40 -8.25
N ASP A 50 12.85 2.23 -9.19
CA ASP A 50 13.32 3.27 -10.08
C ASP A 50 12.65 3.18 -11.47
N ALA A 51 12.29 4.34 -12.03
CA ALA A 51 11.79 4.44 -13.40
C ALA A 51 12.89 4.25 -14.45
N ASP A 52 14.16 4.52 -14.08
CA ASP A 52 15.32 4.43 -14.96
C ASP A 52 16.05 3.08 -14.83
N CYS A 53 15.46 2.11 -14.13
CA CYS A 53 16.03 0.78 -13.98
C CYS A 53 16.36 0.15 -15.35
N ARG A 54 17.53 -0.50 -15.43
CA ARG A 54 17.98 -1.26 -16.61
C ARG A 54 16.95 -2.28 -17.11
N GLY A 55 16.14 -2.84 -16.21
CA GLY A 55 15.07 -3.76 -16.56
C GLY A 55 13.87 -3.09 -17.26
N LEU A 56 13.72 -1.77 -17.11
CA LEU A 56 12.65 -0.97 -17.71
C LEU A 56 13.00 -0.42 -19.10
N THR A 57 14.30 -0.33 -19.44
CA THR A 57 14.78 0.20 -20.73
C THR A 57 14.22 -0.54 -21.95
N ASN A 58 13.93 -1.84 -21.80
CA ASN A 58 13.35 -2.66 -22.87
C ASN A 58 11.81 -2.69 -22.88
N CYS A 59 11.15 -1.90 -22.02
CA CYS A 59 9.69 -1.86 -21.99
C CYS A 59 9.15 -1.29 -23.32
N SER A 60 8.52 -2.14 -24.13
CA SER A 60 7.96 -1.74 -25.44
C SER A 60 6.57 -1.07 -25.34
N LYS A 61 6.04 -0.93 -24.13
CA LYS A 61 4.70 -0.39 -23.82
C LYS A 61 4.85 0.79 -22.86
N THR A 62 3.80 1.13 -22.15
CA THR A 62 3.80 2.23 -21.18
C THR A 62 4.25 1.74 -19.81
N VAL A 63 5.04 2.55 -19.14
CA VAL A 63 5.36 2.40 -17.71
C VAL A 63 4.27 3.09 -16.89
N GLN A 64 3.72 2.39 -15.90
CA GLN A 64 2.74 2.94 -14.97
C GLN A 64 3.27 2.89 -13.54
N ALA A 65 3.01 3.94 -12.79
CA ALA A 65 3.24 4.01 -11.36
C ALA A 65 2.04 3.43 -10.61
N VAL A 66 2.27 2.40 -9.80
CA VAL A 66 1.25 1.71 -9.01
C VAL A 66 1.70 1.60 -7.56
N SER A 67 0.79 1.27 -6.64
CA SER A 67 1.22 0.95 -5.28
C SER A 67 1.97 -0.37 -5.24
N LEU A 68 2.95 -0.49 -4.35
CA LEU A 68 3.68 -1.72 -4.11
C LEU A 68 2.71 -2.85 -3.71
N SER A 69 1.66 -2.54 -2.94
CA SER A 69 0.61 -3.51 -2.62
C SER A 69 -0.12 -4.02 -3.85
N ASP A 70 -0.44 -3.15 -4.81
CA ASP A 70 -1.14 -3.57 -6.02
C ASP A 70 -0.21 -4.34 -6.96
N ALA A 71 1.06 -3.94 -7.05
CA ALA A 71 2.07 -4.73 -7.76
C ALA A 71 2.17 -6.16 -7.22
N ARG A 72 2.19 -6.33 -5.89
CA ARG A 72 2.17 -7.67 -5.25
C ARG A 72 0.87 -8.42 -5.52
N LYS A 73 -0.29 -7.75 -5.43
CA LYS A 73 -1.60 -8.36 -5.73
C LYS A 73 -1.70 -8.84 -7.19
N MET A 74 -1.08 -8.11 -8.12
CA MET A 74 -0.95 -8.51 -9.52
C MET A 74 0.03 -9.67 -9.74
N GLY A 75 0.67 -10.19 -8.69
CA GLY A 75 1.67 -11.27 -8.79
C GLY A 75 3.00 -10.83 -9.39
N ARG A 76 3.30 -9.52 -9.39
CA ARG A 76 4.59 -8.98 -9.85
C ARG A 76 5.64 -9.13 -8.75
N THR A 77 6.88 -9.41 -9.14
CA THR A 77 8.03 -9.54 -8.22
C THR A 77 9.04 -8.41 -8.40
N LEU A 78 9.96 -8.23 -7.45
CA LEU A 78 10.98 -7.18 -7.55
C LEU A 78 11.93 -7.45 -8.74
N CYS A 79 12.35 -6.40 -9.43
CA CYS A 79 13.42 -6.48 -10.41
C CYS A 79 14.77 -6.79 -9.76
N GLY A 80 15.57 -7.66 -10.38
CA GLY A 80 16.87 -8.07 -9.84
C GLY A 80 18.02 -7.10 -10.15
N TYR A 81 17.76 -6.01 -10.87
CA TYR A 81 18.74 -4.98 -11.25
C TYR A 81 18.54 -3.67 -10.50
N GLU A 82 17.78 -3.71 -9.40
CA GLU A 82 17.60 -2.57 -8.49
C GLU A 82 18.78 -2.59 -7.50
N ASP A 83 19.96 -2.20 -8.00
CA ASP A 83 21.18 -2.00 -7.20
C ASP A 83 21.28 -0.55 -6.69
#